data_AF-A0A820SKR9-F1
#
_entry.id   AF-A0A820SKR9-F1
#
_cell.length_a   1.000
_cell.length_b   1.000
_cell.length_c   1.000
_cell.angle_alpha   90.00
_cell.angle_beta   90.00
_cell.angle_gamma   90.00
#
_symmetry.space_group_name_H-M   'P 1'
#
loop_
_entity.id
_entity.type
_entity.pdbx_description
1 polymer ?
#
loop_
_entity_poly.entity_id
_entity_poly.type
_entity_poly.pdbx_seq_one_letter_code
_entity_poly.pdbx_strand_id
1 'polypeptide(L)'
;LVADTSNIEEYNFDRFCSSLTKTNFNNIYVLILSNNYYRYPQIRQFLSYTNLSNFQCLYSLSLIDINYNESIEIMQQIKQLNQLKHLHINTHEIYDDKQLANVTQAVFDQPNIRALALDLHEVIYIEYFQKE
;
A
#
# COMPACT_ATOMS: atom_id res chain seq x y z
N LEU A 1 12.54 -8.49 7.76
CA LEU A 1 13.00 -8.40 6.35
C LEU A 1 12.27 -7.24 5.67
N VAL A 2 12.94 -6.49 4.78
CA VAL A 2 12.30 -5.51 3.88
C VAL A 2 12.16 -6.19 2.52
N ALA A 3 10.97 -6.17 1.93
CA ALA A 3 10.78 -6.54 0.53
C ALA A 3 10.49 -5.28 -0.28
N ASP A 4 11.37 -5.01 -1.26
CA ASP A 4 11.28 -3.88 -2.18
C ASP A 4 11.13 -4.44 -3.59
N THR A 5 10.00 -4.12 -4.22
CA THR A 5 9.64 -4.63 -5.55
C THR A 5 9.94 -3.63 -6.66
N SER A 6 10.57 -2.50 -6.35
CA SER A 6 10.78 -1.38 -7.28
C SER A 6 11.67 -1.70 -8.49
N ASN A 7 12.44 -2.78 -8.40
CA ASN A 7 13.46 -3.16 -9.38
C ASN A 7 13.06 -4.40 -10.21
N ILE A 8 11.80 -4.82 -10.16
CA ILE A 8 11.34 -6.00 -10.90
C ILE A 8 10.87 -5.58 -12.29
N GLU A 9 11.51 -6.13 -13.32
CA GLU A 9 11.13 -5.91 -14.71
C GLU A 9 9.72 -6.45 -15.01
N GLU A 10 8.97 -5.74 -15.86
CA GLU A 10 7.54 -5.99 -16.16
C GLU A 10 7.23 -7.45 -16.53
N TYR A 11 7.99 -8.03 -17.45
CA TYR A 11 7.73 -9.41 -17.91
C TYR A 11 8.01 -10.47 -16.84
N ASN A 12 8.73 -10.11 -15.78
CA ASN A 12 8.98 -10.96 -14.62
C ASN A 12 7.96 -10.73 -13.50
N PHE A 13 7.09 -9.73 -13.61
CA PHE A 13 6.16 -9.33 -12.57
C PHE A 13 5.07 -10.38 -12.30
N ASP A 14 4.50 -11.00 -13.33
CA ASP A 14 3.53 -12.08 -13.15
C ASP A 14 4.16 -13.33 -12.50
N ARG A 15 5.39 -13.64 -12.89
CA ARG A 15 6.17 -14.72 -12.27
C ARG A 15 6.50 -14.39 -10.82
N PHE A 16 6.80 -13.13 -10.52
CA PHE A 16 7.01 -12.62 -9.17
C PHE A 16 5.73 -12.70 -8.34
N CYS A 17 4.59 -12.23 -8.84
CA CYS A 17 3.29 -12.37 -8.17
C CYS A 17 2.97 -13.83 -7.87
N SER A 18 3.21 -14.72 -8.84
CA SER A 18 3.06 -16.16 -8.67
C SER A 18 4.02 -16.76 -7.65
N SER A 19 5.23 -16.20 -7.49
CA SER A 19 6.18 -16.65 -6.47
C SER A 19 5.81 -16.13 -5.08
N LEU A 20 5.18 -14.96 -4.99
CA LEU A 20 4.75 -14.38 -3.72
C LEU A 20 3.68 -15.24 -3.06
N THR A 21 2.72 -15.78 -3.82
CA THR A 21 1.69 -16.71 -3.28
C THR A 21 2.27 -17.99 -2.67
N LYS A 22 3.52 -18.33 -3.01
CA LYS A 22 4.24 -19.52 -2.53
C LYS A 22 5.28 -19.20 -1.47
N THR A 23 5.49 -17.92 -1.16
CA THR A 23 6.51 -17.45 -0.24
C THR A 23 5.88 -17.19 1.13
N ASN A 24 6.54 -17.67 2.18
CA ASN A 24 6.12 -17.40 3.55
C ASN A 24 6.61 -16.00 3.97
N PHE A 25 5.68 -15.06 4.16
CA PHE A 25 5.97 -13.69 4.55
C PHE A 25 5.84 -13.41 6.04
N ASN A 26 5.76 -14.44 6.89
CA ASN A 26 5.66 -14.26 8.34
C ASN A 26 6.84 -13.48 8.96
N ASN A 27 7.94 -13.31 8.22
CA ASN A 27 9.12 -12.56 8.67
C ASN A 27 9.30 -11.21 7.93
N ILE A 28 8.33 -10.81 7.11
CA ILE A 28 8.28 -9.48 6.50
C ILE A 28 7.55 -8.55 7.46
N TYR A 29 8.28 -7.52 7.89
CA TYR A 29 7.76 -6.48 8.77
C TYR A 29 7.51 -5.18 8.02
N VAL A 30 8.22 -4.97 6.90
CA VAL A 30 8.12 -3.78 6.06
C VAL A 30 8.01 -4.23 4.60
N LEU A 31 6.99 -3.75 3.92
CA LEU A 31 6.76 -4.00 2.50
C LEU A 31 6.70 -2.65 1.78
N ILE A 32 7.55 -2.47 0.78
CA ILE A 32 7.56 -1.28 -0.08
C ILE A 32 7.16 -1.74 -1.47
N LEU A 33 5.98 -1.31 -1.90
CA LEU A 33 5.50 -1.50 -3.27
C LEU A 33 5.64 -0.17 -3.97
N SER A 34 6.65 -0.07 -4.82
CA SER A 34 6.89 1.10 -5.66
C SER A 34 7.03 0.66 -7.09
N ASN A 35 6.43 1.41 -8.01
CA ASN A 35 6.73 1.26 -9.44
C ASN A 35 7.48 2.51 -9.89
N ASN A 36 8.79 2.39 -10.08
CA ASN A 36 9.62 3.51 -10.53
C ASN A 36 9.58 3.71 -12.05
N TYR A 37 8.95 2.80 -12.81
CA TYR A 37 9.14 2.75 -14.26
C TYR A 37 7.93 3.20 -15.08
N TYR A 38 6.68 3.01 -14.65
CA TYR A 38 5.50 3.45 -15.42
C TYR A 38 4.24 3.68 -14.57
N ARG A 39 3.48 4.72 -14.92
CA ARG A 39 2.08 4.93 -14.51
C ARG A 39 1.22 3.72 -14.91
N TYR A 40 0.84 2.89 -13.92
CA TYR A 40 -0.29 1.93 -13.90
C TYR A 40 -0.29 0.80 -14.94
N PRO A 41 0.02 -0.46 -14.54
CA PRO A 41 -1.01 -1.34 -13.91
C PRO A 41 -0.52 -2.39 -12.88
N GLN A 42 0.76 -2.40 -12.50
CA GLN A 42 1.38 -3.56 -11.83
C GLN A 42 0.98 -3.73 -10.36
N ILE A 43 0.88 -2.66 -9.58
CA ILE A 43 0.50 -2.77 -8.15
C ILE A 43 -0.91 -3.36 -8.01
N ARG A 44 -1.87 -2.89 -8.82
CA ARG A 44 -3.21 -3.47 -8.90
C ARG A 44 -3.19 -4.97 -9.19
N GLN A 45 -2.40 -5.38 -10.17
CA GLN A 45 -2.30 -6.77 -10.56
C GLN A 45 -1.74 -7.62 -9.42
N PHE A 46 -0.67 -7.17 -8.75
CA PHE A 46 -0.14 -7.82 -7.56
C PHE A 46 -1.19 -7.94 -6.45
N LEU A 47 -1.93 -6.88 -6.15
CA LEU A 47 -2.96 -6.88 -5.11
C LEU A 47 -4.16 -7.75 -5.47
N SER A 48 -4.50 -7.87 -6.76
CA SER A 48 -5.59 -8.72 -7.22
C SER A 48 -5.27 -10.22 -7.10
N TYR A 49 -3.98 -10.58 -7.15
CA TYR A 49 -3.51 -11.96 -7.05
C TYR A 49 -2.95 -12.32 -5.67
N THR A 50 -2.80 -11.34 -4.79
CA THR A 50 -2.16 -11.51 -3.48
C THR A 50 -3.18 -11.36 -2.37
N ASN A 51 -3.37 -12.43 -1.61
CA ASN A 51 -4.13 -12.33 -0.38
C ASN A 51 -3.26 -11.68 0.71
N LEU A 52 -3.61 -10.44 1.13
CA LEU A 52 -2.84 -9.75 2.17
C LEU A 52 -2.88 -10.49 3.52
N SER A 53 -3.76 -11.48 3.74
CA SER A 53 -3.69 -12.32 4.94
C SER A 53 -2.36 -13.08 5.07
N ASN A 54 -1.61 -13.28 3.98
CA ASN A 54 -0.25 -13.84 4.05
C ASN A 54 0.77 -12.90 4.72
N PHE A 55 0.40 -11.64 4.95
CA PHE A 55 1.26 -10.60 5.55
C PHE A 55 0.79 -10.24 6.97
N GLN A 56 0.22 -11.16 7.75
CA GLN A 56 -0.26 -10.88 9.12
C GLN A 56 0.79 -10.22 10.03
N CYS A 57 2.08 -10.50 9.80
CA CYS A 57 3.19 -9.95 10.58
C CYS A 57 3.65 -8.56 10.11
N LEU A 58 3.05 -8.03 9.04
CA LEU A 58 3.44 -6.75 8.45
C LEU A 58 3.13 -5.62 9.43
N TYR A 59 4.18 -4.87 9.75
CA TYR A 59 4.14 -3.75 10.67
C TYR A 59 4.05 -2.41 9.94
N SER A 60 4.65 -2.32 8.75
CA SER A 60 4.68 -1.13 7.91
C SER A 60 4.47 -1.48 6.44
N LEU A 61 3.66 -0.68 5.76
CA LEU A 61 3.37 -0.80 4.33
C LEU A 61 3.57 0.57 3.67
N SER A 62 4.39 0.62 2.63
CA SER A 62 4.54 1.78 1.75
C SER A 62 4.06 1.41 0.36
N LEU A 63 3.10 2.17 -0.15
CA LEU A 63 2.50 2.03 -1.47
C LEU A 63 2.83 3.29 -2.24
N ILE A 64 3.56 3.16 -3.34
CA ILE A 64 4.11 4.27 -4.10
C ILE A 64 3.66 4.18 -5.55
N ASP A 65 3.19 5.31 -6.08
CA ASP A 65 2.60 5.44 -7.42
C ASP A 65 1.36 4.54 -7.61
N ILE A 66 0.41 4.64 -6.67
CA ILE A 66 -0.90 3.99 -6.76
C ILE A 66 -2.01 4.98 -7.14
N ASN A 67 -3.03 4.55 -7.89
CA ASN A 67 -4.14 5.41 -8.28
C ASN A 67 -5.22 5.43 -7.19
N TYR A 68 -6.16 6.36 -7.31
CA TYR A 68 -7.26 6.48 -6.36
C TYR A 68 -8.06 5.18 -6.22
N ASN A 69 -8.39 4.52 -7.33
CA ASN A 69 -9.20 3.29 -7.28
C ASN A 69 -8.45 2.13 -6.59
N GLU A 70 -7.17 1.96 -6.89
CA GLU A 70 -6.28 1.01 -6.22
C GLU A 70 -6.19 1.30 -4.73
N SER A 71 -6.06 2.58 -4.34
CA SER A 71 -6.01 2.95 -2.92
C SER A 71 -7.25 2.47 -2.17
N ILE A 72 -8.45 2.64 -2.73
CA ILE A 72 -9.71 2.19 -2.13
C ILE A 72 -9.77 0.67 -2.03
N GLU A 73 -9.35 -0.05 -3.07
CA GLU A 73 -9.31 -1.52 -3.07
C GLU A 73 -8.32 -2.04 -2.01
N ILE A 74 -7.13 -1.43 -1.90
CA ILE A 74 -6.13 -1.78 -0.89
C ILE A 74 -6.65 -1.50 0.52
N MET A 75 -7.33 -0.37 0.74
CA MET A 75 -7.89 -0.03 2.06
C MET A 75 -8.88 -1.09 2.55
N GLN A 76 -9.61 -1.74 1.64
CA GLN A 76 -10.50 -2.86 2.00
C GLN A 76 -9.69 -4.08 2.44
N GLN A 77 -8.57 -4.36 1.76
CA GLN A 77 -7.74 -5.52 2.05
C GLN A 77 -6.88 -5.34 3.30
N ILE A 78 -6.33 -4.15 3.59
CA ILE A 78 -5.47 -3.96 4.77
C ILE A 78 -6.21 -4.10 6.11
N LYS A 79 -7.56 -4.12 6.10
CA LYS A 79 -8.39 -4.46 7.28
C LYS A 79 -8.02 -5.78 7.92
N GLN A 80 -7.46 -6.70 7.13
CA GLN A 80 -7.01 -8.00 7.63
C GLN A 80 -5.60 -7.98 8.25
N LEU A 81 -4.88 -6.86 8.20
CA LEU A 81 -3.51 -6.72 8.69
C LEU A 81 -3.49 -6.16 10.12
N ASN A 82 -3.75 -7.02 11.09
CA ASN A 82 -3.92 -6.60 12.49
C ASN A 82 -2.67 -5.99 13.14
N GLN A 83 -1.48 -6.24 12.59
CA GLN A 83 -0.20 -5.72 13.11
C GLN A 83 0.27 -4.46 12.39
N LEU A 84 -0.42 -4.02 11.33
CA LEU A 84 -0.02 -2.86 10.55
C LEU A 84 -0.21 -1.58 11.38
N LYS A 85 0.89 -0.90 11.67
CA LYS A 85 0.87 0.36 12.44
C LYS A 85 1.22 1.58 11.60
N HIS A 86 1.95 1.39 10.51
CA HIS A 86 2.44 2.46 9.64
C HIS A 86 2.00 2.21 8.21
N LEU A 87 1.29 3.18 7.64
CA LEU A 87 0.86 3.14 6.26
C LEU A 87 1.35 4.41 5.56
N HIS A 88 2.07 4.23 4.47
CA HIS A 88 2.47 5.31 3.59
C HIS A 88 1.84 5.06 2.22
N ILE A 89 1.13 6.05 1.72
CA ILE A 89 0.53 6.04 0.39
C ILE A 89 1.07 7.24 -0.36
N ASN A 90 1.61 6.99 -1.55
CA ASN A 90 1.93 8.00 -2.52
C ASN A 90 1.06 7.77 -3.76
N THR A 91 0.29 8.79 -4.11
CA THR A 91 -0.65 8.76 -5.23
C THR A 91 -0.53 10.01 -6.07
N HIS A 92 -0.65 9.82 -7.38
CA HIS A 92 -0.64 10.90 -8.37
C HIS A 92 -2.06 11.27 -8.82
N GLU A 93 -3.08 10.62 -8.27
CA GLU A 93 -4.45 10.69 -8.79
C GLU A 93 -5.51 11.13 -7.77
N ILE A 94 -5.09 11.64 -6.61
CA ILE A 94 -6.00 12.37 -5.73
C ILE A 94 -5.96 13.83 -6.13
N TYR A 95 -7.02 14.26 -6.82
CA TYR A 95 -7.12 15.59 -7.41
C TYR A 95 -8.07 16.52 -6.66
N ASP A 96 -8.83 16.00 -5.69
CA ASP A 96 -9.82 16.77 -4.95
C ASP A 96 -9.95 16.36 -3.47
N ASP A 97 -10.51 17.28 -2.66
CA ASP A 97 -10.70 17.12 -1.22
C ASP A 97 -11.60 15.94 -0.86
N LYS A 98 -12.55 15.57 -1.74
CA LYS A 98 -13.47 14.47 -1.49
C LYS A 98 -12.77 13.12 -1.63
N GLN A 99 -11.90 12.97 -2.63
CA GLN A 99 -11.06 11.80 -2.82
C GLN A 99 -10.08 11.67 -1.64
N LEU A 100 -9.45 12.77 -1.24
CA LEU A 100 -8.58 12.79 -0.06
C LEU A 100 -9.35 12.37 1.20
N ALA A 101 -10.51 12.96 1.46
CA ALA A 101 -11.35 12.62 2.60
C ALA A 101 -11.76 11.13 2.60
N ASN A 102 -12.07 10.55 1.43
CA ASN A 102 -12.40 9.14 1.32
C ASN A 102 -11.23 8.23 1.71
N VAL A 103 -10.03 8.51 1.20
CA VAL A 103 -8.82 7.72 1.52
C VAL A 103 -8.46 7.87 2.99
N THR A 104 -8.45 9.10 3.50
CA THR A 104 -8.17 9.40 4.91
C THR A 104 -9.17 8.72 5.84
N GLN A 105 -10.47 8.78 5.53
CA GLN A 105 -11.51 8.09 6.31
C GLN A 105 -11.33 6.58 6.29
N ALA A 106 -11.03 6.00 5.12
CA ALA A 106 -10.82 4.56 4.99
C ALA A 106 -9.60 4.07 5.79
N VAL A 107 -8.59 4.93 6.01
CA VAL A 107 -7.48 4.68 6.93
C VAL A 107 -7.90 4.84 8.39
N PHE A 108 -8.67 5.87 8.74
CA PHE A 108 -9.15 6.05 10.11
C PHE A 108 -10.05 4.92 10.61
N ASP A 109 -10.77 4.28 9.70
CA ASP A 109 -11.54 3.07 9.98
C ASP A 109 -10.66 1.85 10.34
N GLN A 110 -9.33 1.96 10.18
CA GLN A 110 -8.36 0.94 10.58
C GLN A 110 -7.86 1.21 12.00
N PRO A 111 -8.34 0.48 13.02
CA PRO A 111 -8.04 0.81 14.41
C PRO A 111 -6.56 0.66 14.81
N ASN A 112 -5.79 -0.10 14.01
CA ASN A 112 -4.41 -0.45 14.31
C ASN A 112 -3.38 0.52 13.71
N ILE A 113 -3.76 1.30 12.70
CA ILE A 113 -2.86 2.25 12.04
C ILE A 113 -2.69 3.46 12.97
N ARG A 114 -1.44 3.73 13.34
CA ARG A 114 -1.05 4.80 14.25
C ARG A 114 -0.35 5.95 13.55
N ALA A 115 0.16 5.71 12.35
CA ALA A 115 0.79 6.71 11.51
C ALA A 115 0.36 6.51 10.06
N LEU A 116 -0.05 7.62 9.44
CA LEU A 116 -0.37 7.71 8.03
C LEU A 116 0.52 8.79 7.42
N ALA A 117 1.21 8.45 6.34
CA ALA A 117 1.83 9.41 5.44
C ALA A 117 1.09 9.37 4.10
N LEU A 118 0.64 10.52 3.63
CA LEU A 118 0.00 10.68 2.33
C LEU A 118 0.84 11.66 1.50
N ASP A 119 1.53 11.14 0.49
CA ASP A 119 2.20 11.97 -0.50
C ASP A 119 1.28 12.12 -1.70
N LEU A 120 0.67 13.29 -1.85
CA LEU A 120 -0.05 13.64 -3.07
C LEU A 120 0.94 14.39 -3.95
N HIS A 121 1.35 13.80 -5.05
CA HIS A 121 2.23 14.49 -5.98
C HIS A 121 1.39 15.58 -6.65
N GLU A 122 1.72 16.84 -6.32
CA GLU A 122 1.00 18.10 -6.55
C GLU A 122 0.08 18.64 -5.42
N VAL A 123 -0.10 17.96 -4.28
CA VAL A 123 -0.61 18.63 -3.06
C VAL A 123 0.07 18.09 -1.80
N ILE A 124 1.00 18.87 -1.26
CA ILE A 124 1.66 18.58 0.03
C ILE A 124 0.66 18.83 1.16
N TYR A 125 0.06 17.77 1.71
CA TYR A 125 -0.56 17.77 3.03
C TYR A 125 0.02 16.62 3.86
N ILE A 126 0.93 16.96 4.78
CA ILE A 126 1.39 16.02 5.82
C ILE A 126 0.60 16.36 7.09
N GLU A 127 -0.50 15.64 7.34
CA GLU A 127 -1.17 15.68 8.64
C GLU A 127 -0.62 14.58 9.55
N TYR A 128 0.09 14.99 10.60
CA TYR A 128 0.49 14.10 11.68
C TYR A 128 -0.69 13.90 12.63
N PHE A 129 -1.32 12.73 12.59
CA PHE A 129 -2.28 12.34 13.61
C PHE A 129 -1.57 11.58 14.73
N GLN A 130 -1.30 12.27 15.85
CA GLN A 130 -1.05 11.61 17.12
C GLN A 130 -2.40 11.27 17.75
N LYS A 131 -2.72 9.98 17.81
CA LYS A 131 -3.82 9.50 18.66
C LYS A 131 -3.26 9.37 20.07
N GLU A 132 -3.72 10.23 20.98
CA GLU A 132 -3.47 10.14 22.43
C GLU A 132 -3.92 8.78 23.00
#